data_AF-B3RZ50-F1
#
_entry.id   AF-B3RZ50-F1
#
_cell.length_a   1.000
_cell.length_b   1.000
_cell.length_c   1.000
_cell.angle_alpha   90.00
_cell.angle_beta   90.00
_cell.angle_gamma   90.00
#
_symmetry.space_group_name_H-M   'P 1'
#
loop_
_entity.id
_entity.type
_entity.pdbx_description
1 polymer ?
#
loop_
_entity_poly.entity_id
_entity_poly.type
_entity_poly.pdbx_seq_one_letter_code
_entity_poly.pdbx_strand_id
1 'polypeptide(L)'
;MKLLCIIFIVQCTIFLASIVGKSSLQPPPFMQKVAMARYVVHQTNWSVISTISKPFDGIPFGNVESFSDGPIGNSSGIPYFYLSPFDFALKDIVQHPQVTATMTLSQTGYCFSKHYDPEDPRCARVTVMGNLVKVTKAKELQFSQHALFSRHPAMKSWPKGHHFAIYKINITAVVALDFFGGADIIPAATYFAAKP
;
A
#
# COMPACT_ATOMS: atom_id res chain seq x y z
N MET A 1 -55.98 -31.46 29.01
CA MET A 1 -55.21 -32.42 28.21
C MET A 1 -54.42 -31.64 27.16
N LYS A 2 -53.11 -31.48 27.39
CA LYS A 2 -52.02 -31.17 26.44
C LYS A 2 -52.27 -30.17 25.30
N LEU A 3 -51.66 -28.98 25.36
CA LEU A 3 -50.54 -28.53 24.50
C LEU A 3 -50.21 -27.05 24.80
N LEU A 4 -49.07 -26.81 25.46
CA LEU A 4 -47.88 -26.12 24.92
C LEU A 4 -48.14 -24.64 24.56
N CYS A 5 -47.76 -23.66 25.40
CA CYS A 5 -46.38 -23.28 25.71
C CYS A 5 -45.56 -23.09 24.43
N ILE A 6 -45.35 -21.83 24.02
CA ILE A 6 -44.20 -21.29 23.29
C ILE A 6 -44.60 -19.88 22.80
N ILE A 7 -44.50 -18.90 23.72
CA ILE A 7 -44.27 -17.50 23.34
C ILE A 7 -42.76 -17.43 23.11
N PHE A 8 -42.30 -17.83 21.93
CA PHE A 8 -40.90 -17.65 21.55
C PHE A 8 -40.74 -16.24 20.99
N ILE A 9 -40.02 -15.45 21.77
CA ILE A 9 -39.37 -14.19 21.45
C ILE A 9 -38.75 -14.30 20.05
N VAL A 10 -39.39 -13.74 19.04
CA VAL A 10 -38.73 -13.45 17.75
C VAL A 10 -38.04 -12.11 17.93
N GLN A 11 -36.87 -12.15 18.57
CA GLN A 11 -35.98 -11.01 18.63
C GLN A 11 -35.43 -10.81 17.21
N CYS A 12 -35.87 -9.72 16.60
CA CYS A 12 -35.36 -9.23 15.33
C CYS A 12 -33.88 -8.87 15.53
N THR A 13 -32.98 -9.84 15.36
CA THR A 13 -31.55 -9.57 15.25
C THR A 13 -31.30 -9.03 13.86
N ILE A 14 -31.45 -7.71 13.73
CA ILE A 14 -30.85 -6.95 12.64
C ILE A 14 -29.35 -7.13 12.80
N PHE A 15 -28.77 -8.09 12.09
CA PHE A 15 -27.35 -8.12 11.85
C PHE A 15 -27.03 -6.88 11.01
N LEU A 16 -26.58 -5.81 11.67
CA LEU A 16 -25.76 -4.80 11.03
C LEU A 16 -24.49 -5.52 10.57
N ALA A 17 -24.54 -6.05 9.35
CA ALA A 17 -23.34 -6.44 8.64
C ALA A 17 -22.52 -5.16 8.49
N SER A 18 -21.50 -5.02 9.33
CA SER A 18 -20.48 -4.00 9.20
C SER A 18 -20.02 -4.02 7.73
N ILE A 19 -20.17 -2.91 7.03
CA ILE A 19 -19.59 -2.71 5.70
C ILE A 19 -18.08 -2.61 5.91
N VAL A 20 -17.43 -3.72 6.20
CA VAL A 20 -15.99 -3.87 6.03
C VAL A 20 -15.81 -3.93 4.52
N GLY A 21 -15.33 -2.85 3.92
CA GLY A 21 -15.08 -2.78 2.49
C GLY A 21 -14.22 -3.99 2.08
N LYS A 22 -14.79 -4.92 1.32
CA LYS A 22 -14.02 -6.02 0.75
C LYS A 22 -13.11 -5.43 -0.31
N SER A 23 -11.79 -5.59 -0.16
CA SER A 23 -10.90 -5.32 -1.29
C SER A 23 -11.22 -6.31 -2.42
N SER A 24 -11.27 -5.84 -3.67
CA SER A 24 -11.52 -6.73 -4.81
C SER A 24 -10.40 -7.78 -4.91
N LEU A 25 -10.77 -9.05 -5.05
CA LEU A 25 -9.82 -10.15 -5.19
C LEU A 25 -9.21 -10.22 -6.60
N GLN A 26 -9.81 -9.56 -7.57
CA GLN A 26 -9.36 -9.54 -8.96
C GLN A 26 -8.90 -8.14 -9.33
N PRO A 27 -7.82 -8.01 -10.12
CA PRO A 27 -7.38 -6.72 -10.62
C PRO A 27 -8.41 -6.15 -11.60
N PRO A 28 -8.45 -4.81 -11.75
CA PRO A 28 -9.27 -4.16 -12.76
C PRO A 28 -8.81 -4.53 -14.18
N PRO A 29 -9.63 -4.30 -15.22
CA PRO A 29 -9.20 -4.47 -16.60
C PRO A 29 -7.94 -3.65 -16.91
N PHE A 30 -6.98 -4.22 -17.64
CA PHE A 30 -5.69 -3.56 -17.97
C PHE A 30 -5.84 -2.27 -18.79
N MET A 31 -7.02 -1.97 -19.36
CA MET A 31 -7.30 -0.69 -20.01
C MET A 31 -7.53 0.43 -18.98
N GLN A 32 -7.86 0.08 -17.74
CA GLN A 32 -8.06 1.02 -16.63
C GLN A 32 -6.75 1.24 -15.87
N LYS A 33 -5.73 1.77 -16.57
CA LYS A 33 -4.35 1.94 -16.08
C LYS A 33 -4.24 2.53 -14.67
N VAL A 34 -5.01 3.59 -14.43
CA VAL A 34 -4.99 4.30 -13.15
C VAL A 34 -5.59 3.46 -12.03
N ALA A 35 -6.69 2.75 -12.31
CA ALA A 35 -7.30 1.83 -11.34
C ALA A 35 -6.35 0.65 -11.06
N MET A 36 -5.68 0.10 -12.09
CA MET A 36 -4.67 -0.94 -11.90
C MET A 36 -3.53 -0.46 -11.02
N ALA A 37 -3.02 0.75 -11.25
CA ALA A 37 -1.97 1.31 -10.41
C ALA A 37 -2.39 1.41 -8.94
N ARG A 38 -3.61 1.89 -8.68
CA ARG A 38 -4.21 1.96 -7.35
C ARG A 38 -4.43 0.59 -6.73
N TYR A 39 -4.86 -0.37 -7.53
CA TYR A 39 -5.07 -1.76 -7.13
C TYR A 39 -3.76 -2.39 -6.65
N VAL A 40 -2.70 -2.32 -7.45
CA VAL A 40 -1.38 -2.89 -7.09
C VAL A 40 -0.86 -2.30 -5.79
N VAL A 41 -0.95 -0.97 -5.63
CA VAL A 41 -0.53 -0.27 -4.40
C VAL A 41 -1.33 -0.76 -3.19
N HIS A 42 -2.64 -0.97 -3.34
CA HIS A 42 -3.50 -1.39 -2.22
C HIS A 42 -3.41 -2.89 -1.87
N GLN A 43 -3.13 -3.75 -2.85
CA GLN A 43 -3.04 -5.21 -2.65
C GLN A 43 -1.69 -5.67 -2.10
N THR A 44 -0.66 -4.83 -2.17
CA THR A 44 0.70 -5.18 -1.74
C THR A 44 0.98 -4.59 -0.36
N ASN A 45 1.88 -5.26 0.40
CA ASN A 45 2.18 -4.91 1.80
C ASN A 45 3.62 -4.41 1.98
N TRP A 46 4.46 -4.56 0.97
CA TRP A 46 5.85 -4.15 1.00
C TRP A 46 6.28 -3.70 -0.39
N SER A 47 7.30 -2.84 -0.46
CA SER A 47 7.86 -2.31 -1.68
C SER A 47 9.39 -2.39 -1.66
N VAL A 48 10.02 -2.29 -2.81
CA VAL A 48 11.44 -1.91 -2.88
C VAL A 48 11.49 -0.38 -2.97
N ILE A 49 11.95 0.29 -1.92
CA ILE A 49 12.25 1.72 -1.97
C ILE A 49 13.66 1.90 -2.54
N SER A 50 13.82 2.75 -3.54
CA SER A 50 15.13 3.05 -4.12
C SER A 50 15.51 4.51 -3.88
N THR A 51 16.74 4.71 -3.40
CA THR A 51 17.32 6.00 -3.04
C THR A 51 18.69 6.18 -3.71
N ILE A 52 19.20 7.40 -3.70
CA ILE A 52 20.61 7.69 -4.00
C ILE A 52 21.39 7.62 -2.69
N SER A 53 22.25 6.60 -2.54
CA SER A 53 22.80 6.29 -1.23
C SER A 53 23.89 7.24 -0.79
N LYS A 54 23.73 7.85 0.38
CA LYS A 54 24.79 8.64 1.02
C LYS A 54 25.88 7.76 1.64
N PRO A 55 25.58 6.68 2.39
CA PRO A 55 26.62 5.79 2.93
C PRO A 55 27.46 5.07 1.88
N PHE A 56 26.97 4.97 0.64
CA PHE A 56 27.65 4.31 -0.48
C PHE A 56 27.97 5.28 -1.63
N ASP A 57 28.31 6.53 -1.31
CA ASP A 57 28.88 7.51 -2.25
C ASP A 57 28.09 7.70 -3.57
N GLY A 58 26.76 7.76 -3.48
CA GLY A 58 25.85 8.03 -4.60
C GLY A 58 25.38 6.80 -5.37
N ILE A 59 25.78 5.58 -4.98
CA ILE A 59 25.27 4.35 -5.61
C ILE A 59 23.74 4.23 -5.37
N PRO A 60 22.93 3.96 -6.40
CA PRO A 60 21.50 3.68 -6.21
C PRO A 60 21.31 2.46 -5.32
N PHE A 61 20.52 2.59 -4.27
CA PHE A 61 20.31 1.54 -3.29
C PHE A 61 18.82 1.21 -3.18
N GLY A 62 18.48 -0.07 -3.32
CA GLY A 62 17.12 -0.58 -3.12
C GLY A 62 17.02 -1.29 -1.78
N ASN A 63 16.05 -0.91 -0.94
CA ASN A 63 15.73 -1.57 0.31
C ASN A 63 14.28 -2.08 0.33
N VAL A 64 14.04 -3.18 1.04
CA VAL A 64 12.67 -3.70 1.23
C VAL A 64 12.02 -2.96 2.39
N GLU A 65 10.89 -2.31 2.12
CA GLU A 65 10.12 -1.58 3.12
C GLU A 65 8.69 -2.08 3.20
N SER A 66 8.24 -2.33 4.43
CA SER A 66 6.81 -2.55 4.68
C SER A 66 6.05 -1.24 4.58
N PHE A 67 4.90 -1.26 3.90
CA PHE A 67 4.07 -0.07 3.73
C PHE A 67 2.59 -0.40 3.81
N SER A 68 1.77 0.64 3.91
CA SER A 68 0.32 0.55 3.74
C SER A 68 -0.19 1.85 3.14
N ASP A 69 -1.12 1.77 2.19
CA ASP A 69 -1.85 2.94 1.70
C ASP A 69 -3.21 3.12 2.39
N GLY A 70 -3.56 2.23 3.31
CA GLY A 70 -4.85 2.21 3.99
C GLY A 70 -5.22 0.85 4.57
N PRO A 71 -6.16 0.79 5.53
CA PRO A 71 -6.79 -0.46 5.93
C PRO A 71 -7.50 -1.14 4.74
N ILE A 72 -7.79 -2.44 4.86
CA ILE A 72 -8.56 -3.18 3.84
C ILE A 72 -9.88 -2.43 3.55
N GLY A 73 -10.12 -2.12 2.27
CA GLY A 73 -11.31 -1.42 1.82
C GLY A 73 -11.29 0.10 1.97
N ASN A 74 -10.19 0.68 2.48
CA ASN A 74 -10.05 2.13 2.65
C ASN A 74 -8.65 2.63 2.26
N SER A 75 -8.38 2.64 0.95
CA SER A 75 -7.14 3.15 0.34
C SER A 75 -7.14 4.68 0.20
N SER A 76 -6.05 5.31 0.63
CA SER A 76 -5.70 6.68 0.22
C SER A 76 -4.92 6.72 -1.09
N GLY A 77 -4.23 5.63 -1.46
CA GLY A 77 -3.26 5.56 -2.55
C GLY A 77 -1.88 6.11 -2.19
N ILE A 78 -1.67 6.64 -0.99
CA ILE A 78 -0.39 7.16 -0.52
C ILE A 78 0.35 6.05 0.25
N PRO A 79 1.52 5.58 -0.21
CA PRO A 79 2.32 4.64 0.57
C PRO A 79 2.83 5.32 1.85
N TYR A 80 2.38 4.81 3.01
CA TYR A 80 2.90 5.16 4.33
C TYR A 80 3.88 4.10 4.80
N PHE A 81 4.97 4.52 5.43
CA PHE A 81 6.07 3.69 5.93
C PHE A 81 6.29 3.96 7.41
N TYR A 82 6.74 2.97 8.18
CA TYR A 82 7.10 3.12 9.58
C TYR A 82 8.60 2.91 9.75
N LEU A 83 9.37 4.01 9.73
CA LEU A 83 10.82 3.97 9.57
C LEU A 83 11.53 4.48 10.81
N SER A 84 12.68 3.86 11.11
CA SER A 84 13.60 4.27 12.17
C SER A 84 14.74 5.11 11.57
N PRO A 85 15.36 6.04 12.32
CA PRO A 85 16.58 6.74 11.89
C PRO A 85 17.75 5.82 11.48
N PHE A 86 17.71 4.54 11.83
CA PHE A 86 18.71 3.56 11.39
C PHE A 86 18.55 3.14 9.93
N ASP A 87 17.37 3.37 9.34
CA ASP A 87 17.06 3.01 7.97
C ASP A 87 17.91 3.77 6.95
N PHE A 88 18.36 3.09 5.89
CA PHE A 88 19.18 3.70 4.85
C PHE A 88 18.42 4.79 4.10
N ALA A 89 17.12 4.60 3.84
CA ALA A 89 16.32 5.61 3.16
C ALA A 89 16.29 6.92 3.95
N LEU A 90 16.23 6.86 5.29
CA LEU A 90 16.26 8.07 6.13
C LEU A 90 17.63 8.74 6.18
N LYS A 91 18.72 8.00 5.97
CA LYS A 91 20.08 8.58 5.85
C LYS A 91 20.27 9.28 4.51
N ASP A 92 19.68 8.73 3.46
CA ASP A 92 19.82 9.18 2.08
C ASP A 92 19.00 10.45 1.79
N ILE A 93 17.76 10.50 2.30
CA ILE A 93 16.83 11.60 1.99
C ILE A 93 17.23 12.95 2.58
N VAL A 94 18.25 12.99 3.45
CA VAL A 94 18.83 14.24 3.98
C VAL A 94 19.47 15.07 2.86
N GLN A 95 20.03 14.40 1.83
CA GLN A 95 20.63 15.07 0.67
C GLN A 95 19.70 14.99 -0.56
N HIS A 96 19.11 13.82 -0.77
CA HIS A 96 18.28 13.54 -1.94
C HIS A 96 16.89 13.03 -1.50
N PRO A 97 15.91 13.92 -1.28
CA PRO A 97 14.60 13.48 -0.79
C PRO A 97 13.81 12.62 -1.79
N GLN A 98 14.25 12.58 -3.04
CA GLN A 98 13.62 11.86 -4.14
C GLN A 98 13.84 10.35 -3.97
N VAL A 99 12.75 9.61 -4.02
CA VAL A 99 12.73 8.14 -3.94
C VAL A 99 11.78 7.57 -4.98
N THR A 100 12.00 6.30 -5.31
CA THR A 100 10.99 5.46 -5.95
C THR A 100 10.58 4.33 -5.02
N ALA A 101 9.36 3.82 -5.14
CA ALA A 101 8.89 2.62 -4.47
C ALA A 101 8.22 1.72 -5.50
N THR A 102 8.75 0.51 -5.70
CA THR A 102 8.25 -0.46 -6.67
C THR A 102 7.51 -1.60 -5.98
N MET A 103 6.34 -1.93 -6.52
CA MET A 103 5.45 -3.00 -6.09
C MET A 103 4.99 -3.82 -7.30
N THR A 104 4.62 -5.07 -7.08
CA THR A 104 4.16 -5.97 -8.15
C THR A 104 3.15 -6.98 -7.61
N LEU A 105 2.21 -7.38 -8.46
CA LEU A 105 1.26 -8.45 -8.12
C LEU A 105 1.94 -9.80 -7.89
N SER A 106 3.22 -9.99 -8.24
CA SER A 106 3.97 -11.20 -7.87
C SER A 106 4.19 -11.32 -6.37
N GLN A 107 4.05 -10.22 -5.61
CA GLN A 107 4.05 -10.21 -4.15
C GLN A 107 2.76 -10.81 -3.56
N THR A 108 1.75 -11.06 -4.41
CA THR A 108 0.47 -11.69 -4.08
C THR A 108 0.38 -13.07 -4.74
N GLY A 109 -0.73 -13.78 -4.54
CA GLY A 109 -1.00 -15.03 -5.26
C GLY A 109 -1.37 -14.87 -6.74
N TYR A 110 -1.58 -13.64 -7.23
CA TYR A 110 -2.16 -13.40 -8.55
C TYR A 110 -1.29 -13.95 -9.69
N CYS A 111 -0.03 -13.53 -9.81
CA CYS A 111 0.81 -13.91 -10.95
C CYS A 111 1.08 -15.42 -10.97
N PHE A 112 1.31 -16.01 -9.80
CA PHE A 112 1.44 -17.45 -9.63
C PHE A 112 0.18 -18.19 -10.12
N SER A 113 -1.01 -17.75 -9.71
CA SER A 113 -2.29 -18.36 -10.12
C SER A 113 -2.56 -18.26 -11.63
N LYS A 114 -1.89 -17.34 -12.33
CA LYS A 114 -2.00 -17.13 -13.77
C LYS A 114 -0.86 -17.77 -14.57
N HIS A 115 0.11 -18.40 -13.90
CA HIS A 115 1.35 -18.89 -14.51
C HIS A 115 2.12 -17.78 -15.25
N TYR A 116 2.10 -16.56 -14.71
CA TYR A 116 2.89 -15.46 -15.22
C TYR A 116 4.23 -15.43 -14.50
N ASP A 117 5.30 -15.32 -15.28
CA ASP A 117 6.60 -14.91 -14.74
C ASP A 117 6.47 -13.52 -14.09
N PRO A 118 7.19 -13.20 -13.00
CA PRO A 118 7.16 -11.88 -12.39
C PRO A 118 7.52 -10.71 -13.33
N GLU A 119 8.24 -10.96 -14.43
CA GLU A 119 8.55 -9.97 -15.46
C GLU A 119 7.52 -9.91 -16.60
N ASP A 120 6.62 -10.90 -16.72
CA ASP A 120 5.52 -10.83 -17.68
C ASP A 120 4.67 -9.57 -17.40
N PRO A 121 4.40 -8.70 -18.40
CA PRO A 121 3.74 -7.44 -18.15
C PRO A 121 2.30 -7.58 -17.64
N ARG A 122 1.67 -8.76 -17.80
CA ARG A 122 0.36 -9.07 -17.21
C ARG A 122 0.45 -9.34 -15.70
N CYS A 123 1.65 -9.62 -15.19
CA CYS A 123 1.98 -9.53 -13.76
C CYS A 123 2.27 -8.07 -13.41
N ALA A 124 1.18 -7.29 -13.23
CA ALA A 124 1.28 -5.84 -13.15
C ALA A 124 2.26 -5.36 -12.07
N ARG A 125 3.09 -4.38 -12.44
CA ARG A 125 4.05 -3.70 -11.55
C ARG A 125 3.90 -2.20 -11.61
N VAL A 126 4.10 -1.56 -10.47
CA VAL A 126 3.93 -0.13 -10.27
C VAL A 126 5.14 0.43 -9.56
N THR A 127 5.67 1.54 -10.08
CA THR A 127 6.69 2.34 -9.41
C THR A 127 6.11 3.71 -9.09
N VAL A 128 5.92 3.99 -7.82
CA VAL A 128 5.56 5.32 -7.32
C VAL A 128 6.84 6.13 -7.15
N MET A 129 6.86 7.40 -7.58
CA MET A 129 8.03 8.27 -7.37
C MET A 129 7.63 9.62 -6.78
N GLY A 130 8.54 10.21 -6.01
CA GLY A 130 8.30 11.47 -5.35
C GLY A 130 9.29 11.73 -4.22
N ASN A 131 8.91 12.57 -3.26
CA ASN A 131 9.76 12.89 -2.12
C ASN A 131 9.33 12.12 -0.88
N LEU A 132 10.24 11.41 -0.22
CA LEU A 132 9.97 10.78 1.07
C LEU A 132 9.97 11.85 2.17
N VAL A 133 8.84 12.01 2.86
CA VAL A 133 8.66 13.05 3.88
C VAL A 133 8.04 12.48 5.15
N LYS A 134 8.40 13.05 6.29
CA LYS A 134 7.80 12.70 7.59
C LYS A 134 6.35 13.18 7.65
N VAL A 135 5.45 12.35 8.16
CA VAL A 135 4.05 12.74 8.40
C VAL A 135 3.96 13.55 9.69
N THR A 136 3.45 14.77 9.60
CA THR A 136 3.39 15.71 10.74
C THR A 136 1.96 16.16 11.10
N LYS A 137 1.02 16.06 10.16
CA LYS A 137 -0.37 16.49 10.38
C LYS A 137 -1.12 15.46 11.22
N ALA A 138 -1.70 15.88 12.35
CA ALA A 138 -2.33 14.98 13.33
C ALA A 138 -3.37 14.01 12.74
N LYS A 139 -4.30 14.50 11.90
CA LYS A 139 -5.31 13.64 11.25
C LYS A 139 -4.69 12.60 10.32
N GLU A 140 -3.67 12.98 9.56
CA GLU A 140 -2.96 12.07 8.66
C GLU A 140 -2.13 11.05 9.44
N LEU A 141 -1.49 11.47 10.53
CA LEU A 141 -0.73 10.60 11.42
C LEU A 141 -1.63 9.51 12.02
N GLN A 142 -2.82 9.88 12.49
CA GLN A 142 -3.79 8.92 13.02
C GLN A 142 -4.24 7.91 11.96
N PHE A 143 -4.58 8.38 10.74
CA PHE A 143 -4.98 7.51 9.64
C PHE A 143 -3.84 6.56 9.24
N SER A 144 -2.66 7.10 8.99
CA SER A 144 -1.49 6.32 8.53
C SER A 144 -1.01 5.32 9.57
N GLN A 145 -1.05 5.65 10.86
CA GLN A 145 -0.76 4.69 11.92
C GLN A 145 -1.77 3.53 11.93
N HIS A 146 -3.06 3.84 11.79
CA HIS A 146 -4.09 2.81 11.68
C HIS A 146 -3.92 1.96 10.41
N ALA A 147 -3.61 2.57 9.27
CA ALA A 147 -3.33 1.90 8.01
C ALA A 147 -2.15 0.94 8.13
N LEU A 148 -1.02 1.40 8.69
CA LEU A 148 0.16 0.59 8.91
C LEU A 148 -0.11 -0.56 9.89
N PHE A 149 -0.65 -0.27 11.06
CA PHE A 149 -0.79 -1.27 12.13
C PHE A 149 -1.93 -2.26 11.91
N SER A 150 -2.88 -1.95 11.01
CA SER A 150 -3.90 -2.91 10.58
C SER A 150 -3.34 -3.92 9.56
N ARG A 151 -2.45 -3.49 8.67
CA ARG A 151 -1.80 -4.38 7.69
C ARG A 151 -0.55 -5.08 8.23
N HIS A 152 0.12 -4.46 9.21
CA HIS A 152 1.35 -4.93 9.84
C HIS A 152 1.24 -4.93 11.37
N PRO A 153 0.49 -5.86 11.99
CA PRO A 153 0.26 -5.86 13.44
C PRO A 153 1.54 -5.91 14.28
N ALA A 154 2.61 -6.52 13.76
CA ALA A 154 3.92 -6.60 14.41
C ALA A 154 4.56 -5.23 14.69
N MET A 155 4.24 -4.19 13.90
CA MET A 155 4.77 -2.84 14.12
C MET A 155 4.39 -2.25 15.49
N LYS A 156 3.27 -2.70 16.08
CA LYS A 156 2.82 -2.27 17.42
C LYS A 156 3.81 -2.67 18.52
N SER A 157 4.56 -3.76 18.31
CA SER A 157 5.51 -4.31 19.28
C SER A 157 6.97 -4.01 18.92
N TRP A 158 7.24 -3.20 17.89
CA TRP A 158 8.61 -2.84 17.53
C TRP A 158 9.30 -2.02 18.64
N PRO A 159 10.63 -2.13 18.78
CA PRO A 159 11.35 -1.54 19.91
C PRO A 159 11.20 -0.01 19.97
N LYS A 160 10.75 0.51 21.11
CA LYS A 160 10.58 1.96 21.32
C LYS A 160 11.89 2.74 21.18
N GLY A 161 13.02 2.14 21.58
CA GLY A 161 14.35 2.75 21.48
C GLY A 161 14.87 2.94 20.05
N HIS A 162 14.17 2.41 19.04
CA HIS A 162 14.52 2.62 17.63
C HIS A 162 13.85 3.85 17.03
N HIS A 163 13.03 4.57 17.81
CA HIS A 163 12.47 5.87 17.44
C HIS A 163 11.73 5.89 16.10
N PHE A 164 10.96 4.84 15.82
CA PHE A 164 10.17 4.75 14.59
C PHE A 164 9.19 5.93 14.45
N ALA A 165 9.09 6.47 13.23
CA ALA A 165 8.13 7.48 12.86
C ALA A 165 7.50 7.17 11.50
N ILE A 166 6.36 7.80 11.21
CA ILE A 166 5.63 7.55 9.97
C ILE A 166 6.11 8.51 8.88
N TYR A 167 6.42 7.96 7.73
CA TYR A 167 6.82 8.66 6.51
C TYR A 167 5.85 8.34 5.38
N LYS A 168 5.80 9.20 4.37
CA LYS A 168 5.04 8.99 3.14
C LYS A 168 5.80 9.47 1.93
N ILE A 169 5.46 8.97 0.76
CA ILE A 169 5.92 9.55 -0.50
C ILE A 169 4.93 10.64 -0.93
N ASN A 170 5.42 11.88 -1.05
CA ASN A 170 4.73 12.94 -1.78
C ASN A 170 4.85 12.65 -3.27
N ILE A 171 3.88 11.91 -3.80
CA ILE A 171 3.88 11.38 -5.17
C ILE A 171 3.90 12.51 -6.19
N THR A 172 4.84 12.44 -7.13
CA THR A 172 4.91 13.32 -8.31
C THR A 172 4.40 12.61 -9.56
N ALA A 173 4.72 11.32 -9.70
CA ALA A 173 4.24 10.46 -10.78
C ALA A 173 4.19 9.00 -10.34
N VAL A 174 3.48 8.20 -11.12
CA VAL A 174 3.39 6.75 -10.97
C VAL A 174 3.66 6.12 -12.34
N VAL A 175 4.54 5.13 -12.40
CA VAL A 175 4.78 4.35 -13.62
C VAL A 175 4.10 3.00 -13.44
N ALA A 176 3.24 2.61 -14.38
CA ALA A 176 2.52 1.34 -14.33
C ALA A 176 2.80 0.52 -15.60
N LEU A 177 3.14 -0.75 -15.42
CA LEU A 177 3.18 -1.75 -16.50
C LEU A 177 2.23 -2.88 -16.12
N ASP A 178 1.18 -3.05 -16.89
CA ASP A 178 0.08 -4.00 -16.62
C ASP A 178 -0.41 -4.76 -17.86
N PHE A 179 0.21 -4.50 -19.02
CA PHE A 179 0.02 -5.26 -20.25
C PHE A 179 1.15 -5.00 -21.25
N PHE A 180 1.16 -5.72 -22.36
CA PHE A 180 2.10 -5.48 -23.47
C PHE A 180 1.96 -4.07 -24.03
N GLY A 181 3.06 -3.51 -24.56
CA GLY A 181 3.09 -2.18 -25.19
C GLY A 181 3.90 -1.12 -24.45
N GLY A 182 4.50 -1.46 -23.30
CA GLY A 182 5.31 -0.54 -22.51
C GLY A 182 4.56 0.02 -21.30
N ALA A 183 5.26 0.81 -20.49
CA ALA A 183 4.72 1.37 -19.25
C ALA A 183 4.10 2.76 -19.46
N ASP A 184 3.03 3.03 -18.73
CA ASP A 184 2.37 4.35 -18.69
C ASP A 184 2.95 5.21 -17.57
N ILE A 185 3.17 6.50 -17.85
CA ILE A 185 3.51 7.51 -16.84
C ILE A 185 2.24 8.26 -16.45
N ILE A 186 1.80 8.06 -15.22
CA ILE A 186 0.55 8.60 -14.66
C ILE A 186 0.89 9.79 -13.74
N PRO A 187 0.44 11.02 -14.06
CA PRO A 187 0.61 12.16 -13.16
C PRO A 187 -0.10 11.95 -11.83
N ALA A 188 0.45 12.51 -10.75
CA ALA A 188 -0.13 12.37 -9.40
C ALA A 188 -1.62 12.77 -9.33
N ALA A 189 -2.02 13.87 -9.97
CA ALA A 189 -3.41 14.31 -9.99
C ALA A 189 -4.35 13.25 -10.58
N THR A 190 -3.94 12.62 -11.69
CA THR A 190 -4.68 11.54 -12.34
C THR A 190 -4.74 10.30 -11.44
N TYR A 191 -3.62 9.93 -10.81
CA TYR A 191 -3.54 8.81 -9.89
C TYR A 191 -4.51 8.93 -8.69
N PHE A 192 -4.63 10.13 -8.12
CA PHE A 192 -5.53 10.38 -6.99
C PHE A 192 -7.00 10.52 -7.38
N ALA A 193 -7.32 10.72 -8.66
CA ALA A 193 -8.70 10.79 -9.15
C ALA A 193 -9.40 9.42 -9.21
N ALA A 194 -8.64 8.31 -9.18
CA ALA A 194 -9.18 6.96 -9.19
C ALA A 194 -9.37 6.37 -7.78
N LYS A 195 -9.99 5.19 -7.70
CA LYS A 195 -9.99 4.31 -6.54
C LYS A 195 -9.45 2.93 -6.97
N PRO A 196 -8.89 2.13 -6.03
CA PRO A 196 -8.48 0.75 -6.31
C PRO A 196 -9.65 -0.14 -6.71
#